data_AF-A0A7X4ED21-F1
#
_entry.id   AF-A0A7X4ED21-F1
#
_cell.length_a   1.000
_cell.length_b   1.000
_cell.length_c   1.000
_cell.angle_alpha   90.00
_cell.angle_beta   90.00
_cell.angle_gamma   90.00
#
_symmetry.space_group_name_H-M   'P 1'
#
loop_
_entity.id
_entity.type
_entity.pdbx_description
1 polymer ?
#
loop_
_entity_poly.entity_id
_entity_poly.type
_entity_poly.pdbx_seq_one_letter_code
_entity_poly.pdbx_strand_id
1 'polypeptide(L)'
;MLIPIHSIDREIKKISGQNHYRASFSVQITEENKSILCRGRTGKFVPSLFADGGTWREIAKGRIIEADATTSLAFGEIYTGGRKKDLEKALSELTLEDLLEVDQYGAAAKVLSGLAEHSLVKRLTDGGYMVQRMPEDMARHLGSYPNYDFEVSKGDQSRRVEVKSLWGTNTRFARLIHSTTSKPKGDPSRWTEEQHRCYYPTSSCKFATQDIFAVSLFLRTGNIRDFAFARSVPSDIQPHGLPRASNYPEHVNQNPLCAVGDGAWFNTIDEVWDLA
;
A
#
# COMPACT_ATOMS: atom_id res chain seq x y z
N MET A 1 -4.27 -10.01 -5.90
CA MET A 1 -5.19 -11.16 -5.75
C MET A 1 -4.83 -11.91 -4.49
N LEU A 2 -5.82 -12.29 -3.68
CA LEU A 2 -5.62 -13.10 -2.49
C LEU A 2 -5.95 -14.56 -2.81
N ILE A 3 -5.00 -15.47 -2.59
CA ILE A 3 -5.13 -16.88 -2.93
C ILE A 3 -5.07 -17.71 -1.64
N PRO A 4 -6.09 -18.53 -1.34
CA PRO A 4 -6.07 -19.44 -0.19
C PRO A 4 -4.93 -20.45 -0.27
N ILE A 5 -4.31 -20.74 0.87
CA ILE A 5 -3.25 -21.74 0.97
C ILE A 5 -3.90 -23.13 1.04
N HIS A 6 -3.46 -24.05 0.19
CA HIS A 6 -3.97 -25.43 0.19
C HIS A 6 -3.23 -26.29 1.20
N SER A 7 -1.89 -26.18 1.25
CA SER A 7 -1.07 -26.89 2.24
C SER A 7 0.23 -26.16 2.54
N ILE A 8 0.80 -26.42 3.72
CA ILE A 8 2.11 -25.92 4.15
C ILE A 8 2.95 -27.10 4.64
N ASP A 9 4.11 -27.30 4.02
CA ASP A 9 5.18 -28.16 4.54
C ASP A 9 6.22 -27.27 5.22
N ARG A 10 6.29 -27.40 6.55
CA ARG A 10 7.13 -26.56 7.41
C ARG A 10 8.59 -26.99 7.45
N GLU A 11 8.96 -28.08 6.77
CA GLU A 11 10.34 -28.55 6.75
C GLU A 11 11.27 -27.52 6.09
N ILE A 12 12.19 -26.95 6.88
CA ILE A 12 13.13 -25.95 6.38
C ILE A 12 14.32 -26.62 5.72
N LYS A 13 14.49 -26.37 4.42
CA LYS A 13 15.58 -26.89 3.59
C LYS A 13 16.43 -25.76 3.05
N LYS A 14 17.71 -26.04 2.80
CA LYS A 14 18.59 -25.21 1.98
C LYS A 14 19.00 -26.02 0.77
N ILE A 15 18.50 -25.63 -0.41
CA ILE A 15 18.81 -26.33 -1.65
C ILE A 15 20.20 -25.92 -2.13
N SER A 16 20.97 -26.89 -2.62
CA SER A 16 22.29 -26.62 -3.22
C SER A 16 22.17 -25.58 -4.33
N GLY A 17 23.06 -24.58 -4.33
CA GLY A 17 23.03 -23.46 -5.28
C GLY A 17 22.08 -22.31 -4.93
N GLN A 18 21.25 -22.42 -3.89
CA GLN A 18 20.43 -21.31 -3.40
C GLN A 18 21.07 -20.60 -2.20
N ASN A 19 20.96 -19.26 -2.19
CA ASN A 19 21.49 -18.41 -1.13
C ASN A 19 20.55 -18.25 0.08
N HIS A 20 19.38 -18.90 0.07
CA HIS A 20 18.35 -18.75 1.12
C HIS A 20 17.81 -20.11 1.58
N TYR A 21 17.21 -20.11 2.78
CA TYR A 21 16.43 -21.23 3.31
C TYR A 21 14.99 -21.11 2.82
N ARG A 22 14.32 -22.25 2.65
CA ARG A 22 12.91 -22.30 2.25
C ARG A 22 12.14 -23.43 2.93
N ALA A 23 10.84 -23.22 3.04
CA ALA A 23 9.82 -24.25 3.29
C ALA A 23 8.92 -24.36 2.06
N SER A 24 7.94 -25.26 2.03
CA SER A 24 7.09 -25.47 0.85
C SER A 24 5.63 -25.20 1.14
N PHE A 25 4.88 -24.84 0.10
CA PHE A 25 3.44 -24.71 0.17
C PHE A 25 2.80 -25.17 -1.13
N SER A 26 1.48 -25.36 -1.11
CA SER A 26 0.69 -25.49 -2.33
C SER A 26 -0.55 -24.59 -2.28
N VAL A 27 -1.06 -24.26 -3.46
CA VAL A 27 -2.35 -23.58 -3.67
C VAL A 27 -3.12 -24.31 -4.76
N GLN A 28 -4.45 -24.24 -4.70
CA GLN A 28 -5.30 -24.76 -5.78
C GLN A 28 -5.30 -23.81 -6.97
N ILE A 29 -5.20 -24.40 -8.16
CA ILE A 29 -5.42 -23.72 -9.43
C ILE A 29 -6.93 -23.74 -9.70
N THR A 30 -7.51 -22.55 -9.80
CA THR A 30 -8.93 -22.33 -10.12
C THR A 30 -9.04 -21.48 -11.39
N GLU A 31 -10.25 -21.36 -11.94
CA GLU A 31 -10.49 -20.53 -13.12
C GLU A 31 -10.10 -19.06 -12.90
N GLU A 32 -10.25 -18.56 -11.67
CA GLU A 32 -9.95 -17.18 -11.28
C GLU A 32 -8.45 -16.90 -11.18
N ASN A 33 -7.63 -17.90 -10.83
CA ASN A 33 -6.21 -17.72 -10.53
C ASN A 33 -5.25 -18.39 -11.53
N LYS A 34 -5.74 -19.25 -12.43
CA LYS A 34 -4.90 -20.00 -13.38
C LYS A 34 -4.04 -19.12 -14.28
N SER A 35 -4.49 -17.90 -14.58
CA SER A 35 -3.76 -16.96 -15.43
C SER A 35 -2.52 -16.37 -14.74
N ILE A 36 -2.41 -16.47 -13.41
CA ILE A 36 -1.33 -15.86 -12.63
C ILE A 36 -0.44 -16.88 -11.93
N LEU A 37 -0.93 -18.12 -11.72
CA LEU A 37 -0.17 -19.21 -11.10
C LEU A 37 0.76 -19.89 -12.12
N CYS A 38 1.95 -19.34 -12.27
CA CYS A 38 3.00 -19.88 -13.13
C CYS A 38 4.36 -19.90 -12.40
N ARG A 39 5.27 -20.75 -12.88
CA ARG A 39 6.64 -20.84 -12.34
C ARG A 39 7.32 -19.47 -12.29
N GLY A 40 7.92 -19.16 -11.14
CA GLY A 40 8.59 -17.90 -10.87
C GLY A 40 7.68 -16.81 -10.31
N ARG A 41 6.34 -16.97 -10.36
CA ARG A 41 5.40 -16.00 -9.78
C ARG A 41 5.69 -15.81 -8.30
N THR A 42 5.88 -14.56 -7.88
CA THR A 42 6.07 -14.20 -6.48
C THR A 42 4.79 -13.65 -5.87
N GLY A 43 4.63 -13.85 -4.57
CA GLY A 43 3.61 -13.20 -3.74
C GLY A 43 4.10 -12.99 -2.32
N LYS A 44 3.22 -12.47 -1.46
CA LYS A 44 3.46 -12.26 -0.04
C LYS A 44 2.38 -12.96 0.76
N PHE A 45 2.77 -13.70 1.79
CA PHE A 45 1.82 -14.25 2.74
C PHE A 45 1.34 -13.14 3.67
N VAL A 46 0.03 -12.98 3.77
CA VAL A 46 -0.62 -11.93 4.57
C VAL A 46 -1.69 -12.55 5.47
N PRO A 47 -1.96 -11.95 6.65
CA PRO A 47 -3.00 -12.43 7.55
C PRO A 47 -4.36 -12.54 6.87
N SER A 48 -5.13 -13.58 7.20
CA SER A 48 -6.50 -13.77 6.70
C SER A 48 -7.38 -12.53 6.86
N LEU A 49 -7.28 -11.86 8.01
CA LEU A 49 -8.01 -10.64 8.36
C LEU A 49 -7.78 -9.48 7.36
N PHE A 50 -6.69 -9.51 6.58
CA PHE A 50 -6.46 -8.50 5.54
C PHE A 50 -7.55 -8.52 4.45
N ALA A 51 -8.16 -9.68 4.18
CA ALA A 51 -9.27 -9.79 3.22
C ALA A 51 -10.50 -8.98 3.65
N ASP A 52 -10.67 -8.79 4.96
CA ASP A 52 -11.80 -8.09 5.57
C ASP A 52 -11.45 -6.65 6.00
N GLY A 53 -10.36 -6.09 5.45
CA GLY A 53 -9.92 -4.72 5.72
C GLY A 53 -9.02 -4.58 6.97
N GLY A 54 -8.57 -5.69 7.55
CA GLY A 54 -7.54 -5.69 8.59
C GLY A 54 -6.18 -5.16 8.10
N THR A 55 -5.25 -4.96 9.04
CA THR A 55 -3.93 -4.38 8.73
C THR A 55 -3.11 -5.29 7.82
N TRP A 56 -2.58 -4.73 6.73
CA TRP A 56 -1.63 -5.42 5.89
C TRP A 56 -0.29 -5.64 6.61
N ARG A 57 0.21 -6.89 6.61
CA ARG A 57 1.53 -7.25 7.11
C ARG A 57 2.09 -8.43 6.32
N GLU A 58 3.32 -8.32 5.84
CA GLU A 58 4.04 -9.46 5.23
C GLU A 58 4.48 -10.43 6.33
N ILE A 59 3.99 -11.67 6.29
CA ILE A 59 4.45 -12.79 7.14
C ILE A 59 5.73 -13.38 6.54
N ALA A 60 5.67 -13.74 5.26
CA ALA A 60 6.76 -14.27 4.46
C ALA A 60 6.54 -13.97 2.98
N LYS A 61 7.53 -14.31 2.14
CA LYS A 61 7.42 -14.30 0.68
C LYS A 61 7.08 -15.69 0.17
N GLY A 62 6.25 -15.75 -0.86
CA GLY A 62 5.94 -16.95 -1.61
C GLY A 62 6.50 -16.86 -3.02
N ARG A 63 6.97 -17.98 -3.57
CA ARG A 63 7.24 -18.10 -5.01
C ARG A 63 6.76 -19.44 -5.53
N ILE A 64 5.99 -19.43 -6.63
CA ILE A 64 5.58 -20.65 -7.32
C ILE A 64 6.80 -21.26 -8.02
N ILE A 65 7.07 -22.52 -7.74
CA ILE A 65 8.14 -23.32 -8.34
C ILE A 65 7.61 -24.13 -9.52
N GLU A 66 6.38 -24.63 -9.38
CA GLU A 66 5.74 -25.50 -10.36
C GLU A 66 4.22 -25.31 -10.32
N ALA A 67 3.58 -25.37 -11.49
CA ALA A 67 2.13 -25.38 -11.63
C ALA A 67 1.76 -26.63 -12.42
N ASP A 68 1.06 -27.56 -11.79
CA ASP A 68 0.62 -28.81 -12.38
C ASP A 68 -0.86 -28.72 -12.74
N ALA A 69 -1.13 -28.65 -14.03
CA ALA A 69 -2.49 -28.61 -14.56
C ALA A 69 -3.25 -29.93 -14.40
N THR A 70 -2.55 -31.05 -14.17
CA THR A 70 -3.16 -32.38 -14.02
C THR A 70 -3.80 -32.54 -12.65
N THR A 71 -3.11 -32.07 -11.61
CA THR A 71 -3.61 -32.09 -10.23
C THR A 71 -4.31 -30.80 -9.82
N SER A 72 -4.35 -29.80 -10.71
CA SER A 72 -4.84 -28.44 -10.41
C SER A 72 -4.18 -27.83 -9.17
N LEU A 73 -2.87 -28.07 -9.00
CA LEU A 73 -2.09 -27.56 -7.89
C LEU A 73 -0.89 -26.76 -8.38
N ALA A 74 -0.61 -25.66 -7.72
CA ALA A 74 0.66 -24.97 -7.85
C ALA A 74 1.47 -25.15 -6.56
N PHE A 75 2.71 -25.61 -6.70
CA PHE A 75 3.66 -25.82 -5.62
C PHE A 75 4.63 -24.64 -5.56
N GLY A 76 4.94 -24.20 -4.36
CA GLY A 76 5.82 -23.06 -4.16
C GLY A 76 6.73 -23.17 -2.96
N GLU A 77 7.63 -22.19 -2.87
CA GLU A 77 8.55 -22.00 -1.77
C GLU A 77 8.12 -20.82 -0.88
N ILE A 78 8.24 -21.01 0.43
CA ILE A 78 8.11 -19.98 1.45
C ILE A 78 9.52 -19.54 1.86
N TYR A 79 9.81 -18.25 1.80
CA TYR A 79 11.11 -17.69 2.18
C TYR A 79 10.99 -16.26 2.73
N THR A 80 11.98 -15.82 3.50
CA THR A 80 12.03 -14.42 4.01
C THR A 80 13.17 -13.61 3.39
N GLY A 81 14.06 -14.25 2.62
CA GLY A 81 15.28 -13.63 2.07
C GLY A 81 16.35 -13.32 3.12
N GLY A 82 16.11 -13.70 4.39
CA GLY A 82 17.00 -13.48 5.52
C GLY A 82 17.63 -14.77 6.04
N ARG A 83 17.83 -14.82 7.36
CA ARG A 83 18.44 -15.97 8.04
C ARG A 83 17.39 -17.05 8.28
N LYS A 84 17.86 -18.28 8.52
CA LYS A 84 16.99 -19.44 8.89
C LYS A 84 16.00 -19.09 10.01
N LYS A 85 16.47 -18.39 11.05
CA LYS A 85 15.64 -17.95 12.19
C LYS A 85 14.47 -17.05 11.80
N ASP A 86 14.66 -16.21 10.78
CA ASP A 86 13.60 -15.31 10.31
C ASP A 86 12.50 -16.13 9.61
N LEU A 87 12.87 -17.19 8.88
CA LEU A 87 11.92 -18.15 8.29
C LEU A 87 11.24 -19.02 9.37
N GLU A 88 11.96 -19.48 10.39
CA GLU A 88 11.37 -20.24 11.52
C GLU A 88 10.28 -19.43 12.21
N LYS A 89 10.54 -18.15 12.48
CA LYS A 89 9.56 -17.23 13.05
C LYS A 89 8.35 -17.04 12.12
N ALA A 90 8.60 -16.74 10.85
CA ALA A 90 7.51 -16.54 9.89
C ALA A 90 6.63 -17.79 9.74
N LEU A 91 7.23 -18.98 9.71
CA LEU A 91 6.48 -20.23 9.70
C LEU A 91 5.67 -20.39 10.98
N SER A 92 6.21 -20.07 12.16
CA SER A 92 5.43 -20.16 13.40
C SER A 92 4.18 -19.26 13.42
N GLU A 93 4.18 -18.18 12.64
CA GLU A 93 3.04 -17.26 12.51
C GLU A 93 2.09 -17.65 11.38
N LEU A 94 2.58 -18.25 10.30
CA LEU A 94 1.81 -18.58 9.09
C LEU A 94 0.84 -19.75 9.35
N THR A 95 -0.44 -19.56 9.05
CA THR A 95 -1.47 -20.60 9.14
C THR A 95 -2.11 -20.90 7.77
N LEU A 96 -3.02 -21.87 7.69
CA LEU A 96 -3.71 -22.21 6.43
C LEU A 96 -4.82 -21.22 6.09
N GLU A 97 -5.30 -20.47 7.09
CA GLU A 97 -6.29 -19.42 6.94
C GLU A 97 -5.70 -18.16 6.28
N ASP A 98 -4.37 -17.99 6.38
CA ASP A 98 -3.65 -16.89 5.74
C ASP A 98 -3.67 -17.01 4.21
N LEU A 99 -3.32 -15.92 3.55
CA LEU A 99 -3.51 -15.76 2.11
C LEU A 99 -2.19 -15.47 1.41
N LEU A 100 -1.99 -16.03 0.22
CA LEU A 100 -0.94 -15.59 -0.69
C LEU A 100 -1.46 -14.41 -1.51
N GLU A 101 -0.98 -13.20 -1.20
CA GLU A 101 -1.19 -12.01 -2.01
C GLU A 101 -0.25 -12.02 -3.21
N VAL A 102 -0.80 -12.20 -4.41
CA VAL A 102 -0.09 -12.04 -5.68
C VAL A 102 -0.41 -10.69 -6.30
N ASP A 103 0.64 -9.90 -6.54
CA ASP A 103 0.57 -8.73 -7.42
C ASP A 103 0.58 -9.21 -8.88
N GLN A 104 -0.57 -9.07 -9.54
CA GLN A 104 -0.76 -9.54 -10.90
C GLN A 104 -0.02 -8.66 -11.93
N TYR A 105 0.13 -7.36 -11.63
CA TYR A 105 0.45 -6.34 -12.62
C TYR A 105 1.70 -5.53 -12.30
N GLY A 106 2.26 -5.57 -11.09
CA GLY A 106 3.62 -5.10 -10.75
C GLY A 106 4.14 -3.88 -11.52
N ALA A 107 4.88 -4.12 -12.62
CA ALA A 107 5.39 -3.05 -13.48
C ALA A 107 4.27 -2.21 -14.14
N ALA A 108 3.23 -2.86 -14.66
CA ALA A 108 2.05 -2.16 -15.18
C ALA A 108 1.29 -1.41 -14.08
N ALA A 109 1.31 -1.88 -12.83
CA ALA A 109 0.75 -1.13 -11.70
C ALA A 109 1.54 0.15 -11.40
N LYS A 110 2.87 0.12 -11.48
CA LYS A 110 3.73 1.31 -11.36
C LYS A 110 3.53 2.28 -12.52
N VAL A 111 3.45 1.78 -13.76
CA VAL A 111 3.13 2.58 -14.94
C VAL A 111 1.74 3.22 -14.80
N LEU A 112 0.76 2.48 -14.31
CA LEU A 112 -0.58 2.99 -14.06
C LEU A 112 -0.59 4.08 -12.97
N SER A 113 0.22 3.93 -11.91
CA SER A 113 0.42 4.99 -10.91
C SER A 113 0.97 6.25 -11.54
N GLY A 114 2.05 6.13 -12.33
CA GLY A 114 2.64 7.27 -13.04
C GLY A 114 1.69 7.92 -14.04
N LEU A 115 0.84 7.14 -14.72
CA LEU A 115 -0.19 7.67 -15.61
C LEU A 115 -1.31 8.40 -14.85
N ALA A 116 -1.73 7.87 -13.69
CA ALA A 116 -2.70 8.53 -12.83
C ALA A 116 -2.13 9.86 -12.29
N GLU A 117 -0.91 9.85 -11.77
CA GLU A 117 -0.18 11.05 -11.35
C GLU A 117 -0.07 12.07 -12.49
N HIS A 118 0.33 11.66 -13.69
CA HIS A 118 0.39 12.54 -14.85
C HIS A 118 -0.98 13.14 -15.21
N SER A 119 -2.04 12.32 -15.19
CA SER A 119 -3.41 12.77 -15.43
C SER A 119 -3.87 13.79 -14.37
N LEU A 120 -3.53 13.57 -13.10
CA LEU A 120 -3.79 14.53 -12.02
C LEU A 120 -3.06 15.84 -12.27
N VAL A 121 -1.73 15.78 -12.51
CA VAL A 121 -0.91 16.97 -12.80
C VAL A 121 -1.53 17.77 -13.94
N LYS A 122 -1.85 17.10 -15.06
CA LYS A 122 -2.47 17.76 -16.21
C LYS A 122 -3.81 18.41 -15.84
N ARG A 123 -4.68 17.70 -15.12
CA ARG A 123 -5.97 18.22 -14.65
C ARG A 123 -5.80 19.46 -13.77
N LEU A 124 -4.85 19.45 -12.85
CA LEU A 124 -4.57 20.55 -11.95
C LEU A 124 -3.96 21.76 -12.69
N THR A 125 -2.99 21.53 -13.57
CA THR A 125 -2.40 22.59 -14.39
C THR A 125 -3.44 23.22 -15.33
N ASP A 126 -4.29 22.41 -15.97
CA ASP A 126 -5.41 22.91 -16.78
C ASP A 126 -6.41 23.73 -15.92
N GLY A 127 -6.51 23.44 -14.62
CA GLY A 127 -7.29 24.19 -13.62
C GLY A 127 -6.61 25.43 -13.05
N GLY A 128 -5.43 25.81 -13.57
CA GLY A 128 -4.70 27.00 -13.16
C GLY A 128 -3.79 26.82 -11.93
N TYR A 129 -3.54 25.59 -11.50
CA TYR A 129 -2.60 25.31 -10.42
C TYR A 129 -1.16 25.17 -10.94
N MET A 130 -0.20 25.64 -10.14
CA MET A 130 1.20 25.24 -10.29
C MET A 130 1.40 23.91 -9.53
N VAL A 131 2.03 22.92 -10.17
CA VAL A 131 2.22 21.59 -9.60
C VAL A 131 3.68 21.18 -9.67
N GLN A 132 4.27 20.82 -8.53
CA GLN A 132 5.64 20.34 -8.40
C GLN A 132 5.63 18.91 -7.86
N ARG A 133 6.18 17.95 -8.61
CA ARG A 133 6.40 16.57 -8.14
C ARG A 133 7.58 16.55 -7.18
N MET A 134 7.39 15.94 -6.02
CA MET A 134 8.46 15.72 -5.06
C MET A 134 9.37 14.54 -5.47
N PRO A 135 10.66 14.58 -5.16
CA PRO A 135 11.59 13.50 -5.49
C PRO A 135 11.27 12.21 -4.71
N GLU A 136 11.21 11.07 -5.41
CA GLU A 136 11.04 9.73 -4.82
C GLU A 136 12.31 9.20 -4.09
N ASP A 137 13.48 9.71 -4.46
CA ASP A 137 14.76 9.35 -3.85
C ASP A 137 15.58 10.61 -3.57
N MET A 138 15.47 11.14 -2.35
CA MET A 138 16.32 12.24 -1.90
C MET A 138 17.71 11.74 -1.50
N ALA A 139 18.75 12.42 -1.99
CA ALA A 139 20.10 12.18 -1.50
C ALA A 139 20.14 12.49 0.00
N ARG A 140 20.58 11.53 0.82
CA ARG A 140 20.51 11.58 2.29
C ARG A 140 21.10 12.85 2.92
N HIS A 141 22.11 13.46 2.29
CA HIS A 141 22.74 14.68 2.78
C HIS A 141 21.93 15.96 2.52
N LEU A 142 20.91 15.89 1.66
CA LEU A 142 19.99 17.00 1.35
C LEU A 142 18.75 17.00 2.24
N GLY A 143 18.59 16.00 3.11
CA GLY A 143 17.50 15.89 4.07
C GLY A 143 16.66 14.62 3.90
N SER A 144 15.50 14.61 4.56
CA SER A 144 14.56 13.50 4.54
C SER A 144 13.68 13.46 3.30
N TYR A 145 13.24 12.24 2.98
CA TYR A 145 12.17 11.97 2.03
C TYR A 145 10.88 12.75 2.34
N PRO A 146 10.29 13.47 1.36
CA PRO A 146 8.95 14.01 1.49
C PRO A 146 7.94 12.87 1.45
N ASN A 147 7.13 12.73 2.50
CA ASN A 147 6.09 11.68 2.57
C ASN A 147 4.77 12.14 1.91
N TYR A 148 4.89 12.91 0.82
CA TYR A 148 3.78 13.35 -0.03
C TYR A 148 4.28 13.48 -1.47
N ASP A 149 3.39 13.32 -2.45
CA ASP A 149 3.80 13.28 -3.87
C ASP A 149 4.00 14.65 -4.53
N PHE A 150 3.17 15.65 -4.22
CA PHE A 150 3.18 16.95 -4.90
C PHE A 150 3.07 18.14 -3.95
N GLU A 151 3.78 19.22 -4.26
CA GLU A 151 3.39 20.57 -3.84
C GLU A 151 2.51 21.19 -4.92
N VAL A 152 1.31 21.62 -4.55
CA VAL A 152 0.35 22.25 -5.45
C VAL A 152 0.10 23.66 -4.94
N SER A 153 0.10 24.65 -5.83
CA SER A 153 -0.10 26.06 -5.46
C SER A 153 -1.12 26.75 -6.36
N LYS A 154 -1.88 27.67 -5.77
CA LYS A 154 -2.82 28.58 -6.47
C LYS A 154 -2.80 29.93 -5.77
N GLY A 155 -2.38 30.97 -6.49
CA GLY A 155 -2.09 32.27 -5.87
C GLY A 155 -0.93 32.18 -4.88
N ASP A 156 -1.14 32.67 -3.66
CA ASP A 156 -0.17 32.66 -2.55
C ASP A 156 -0.28 31.41 -1.65
N GLN A 157 -1.25 30.53 -1.92
CA GLN A 157 -1.47 29.32 -1.12
C GLN A 157 -0.79 28.11 -1.74
N SER A 158 -0.19 27.27 -0.88
CA SER A 158 0.36 25.96 -1.24
C SER A 158 -0.23 24.87 -0.35
N ARG A 159 -0.39 23.68 -0.94
CA ARG A 159 -0.88 22.46 -0.29
C ARG A 159 -0.02 21.27 -0.72
N ARG A 160 0.30 20.40 0.24
CA ARG A 160 0.93 19.11 0.03
C ARG A 160 -0.14 18.10 -0.34
N VAL A 161 -0.01 17.48 -1.51
CA VAL A 161 -0.98 16.52 -2.05
C VAL A 161 -0.33 15.14 -2.13
N GLU A 162 -0.97 14.16 -1.51
CA GLU A 162 -0.58 12.75 -1.60
C GLU A 162 -1.53 12.01 -2.54
N VAL A 163 -0.98 11.31 -3.54
CA VAL A 163 -1.77 10.56 -4.52
C VAL A 163 -1.89 9.11 -4.08
N LYS A 164 -3.11 8.59 -4.16
CA LYS A 164 -3.42 7.19 -3.79
C LYS A 164 -4.36 6.58 -4.82
N SER A 165 -4.57 5.27 -4.69
CA SER A 165 -5.53 4.53 -5.48
C SER A 165 -6.65 3.97 -4.61
N LEU A 166 -7.68 3.43 -5.24
CA LEU A 166 -8.65 2.58 -4.56
C LEU A 166 -8.03 1.23 -4.15
N TRP A 167 -8.70 0.55 -3.22
CA TRP A 167 -8.36 -0.82 -2.84
C TRP A 167 -8.80 -1.79 -3.95
N GLY A 168 -7.84 -2.49 -4.56
CA GLY A 168 -8.08 -3.29 -5.77
C GLY A 168 -9.08 -4.44 -5.59
N THR A 169 -9.25 -4.97 -4.38
CA THR A 169 -10.23 -6.05 -4.09
C THR A 169 -11.65 -5.50 -3.88
N ASN A 170 -11.79 -4.25 -3.46
CA ASN A 170 -13.08 -3.61 -3.26
C ASN A 170 -12.96 -2.10 -3.50
N THR A 171 -13.37 -1.69 -4.70
CA THR A 171 -13.19 -0.34 -5.22
C THR A 171 -14.03 0.72 -4.50
N ARG A 172 -14.85 0.36 -3.51
CA ARG A 172 -15.57 1.31 -2.63
C ARG A 172 -14.62 2.01 -1.64
N PHE A 173 -13.50 1.40 -1.30
CA PHE A 173 -12.56 1.91 -0.29
C PHE A 173 -11.33 2.55 -0.94
N ALA A 174 -10.85 3.64 -0.37
CA ALA A 174 -9.52 4.18 -0.71
C ALA A 174 -8.42 3.26 -0.15
N ARG A 175 -7.21 3.31 -0.70
CA ARG A 175 -6.04 2.61 -0.18
C ARG A 175 -4.99 3.63 0.27
N LEU A 176 -5.14 4.15 1.49
CA LEU A 176 -4.30 5.20 2.08
C LEU A 176 -3.12 4.57 2.85
N ILE A 177 -2.24 3.91 2.10
CA ILE A 177 -1.13 3.13 2.64
C ILE A 177 0.22 3.83 2.39
N HIS A 178 1.11 3.69 3.37
CA HIS A 178 2.52 4.06 3.35
C HIS A 178 3.42 2.88 3.74
N SER A 179 4.69 2.95 3.40
CA SER A 179 5.71 2.00 3.89
C SER A 179 5.99 2.23 5.37
N THR A 180 6.08 1.15 6.15
CA THR A 180 6.58 1.22 7.52
C THR A 180 8.07 1.56 7.53
N THR A 181 8.54 2.20 8.61
CA THR A 181 9.97 2.47 8.79
C THR A 181 10.46 1.92 10.13
N SER A 182 11.75 1.61 10.18
CA SER A 182 12.37 1.15 11.42
C SER A 182 12.34 2.24 12.47
N LYS A 183 12.06 1.85 13.71
CA LYS A 183 12.10 2.77 14.86
C LYS A 183 13.49 3.44 14.96
N PRO A 184 13.57 4.78 14.99
CA PRO A 184 14.82 5.48 15.28
C PRO A 184 15.44 5.00 16.61
N LYS A 185 16.78 4.98 16.67
CA LYS A 185 17.51 4.58 17.88
C LYS A 185 17.37 5.64 18.98
N GLY A 186 17.34 5.21 20.23
CA GLY A 186 17.26 6.09 21.41
C GLY A 186 15.84 6.32 21.92
N ASP A 187 15.74 7.12 22.98
CA ASP A 187 14.47 7.50 23.62
C ASP A 187 13.63 8.36 22.66
N PRO A 188 12.37 7.98 22.35
CA PRO A 188 11.47 8.77 21.51
C PRO A 188 11.26 10.21 21.97
N SER A 189 11.39 10.50 23.27
CA SER A 189 11.28 11.88 23.78
C SER A 189 12.43 12.79 23.34
N ARG A 190 13.50 12.22 22.79
CA ARG A 190 14.72 12.93 22.34
C ARG A 190 14.91 12.86 20.82
N TRP A 191 13.95 12.32 20.10
CA TRP A 191 14.05 12.25 18.65
C TRP A 191 13.99 13.65 18.05
N THR A 192 14.70 13.85 16.94
CA THR A 192 14.59 15.08 16.17
C THR A 192 13.23 15.15 15.47
N GLU A 193 12.79 16.36 15.11
CA GLU A 193 11.56 16.54 14.35
C GLU A 193 11.55 15.72 13.04
N GLU A 194 12.69 15.63 12.38
CA GLU A 194 12.86 14.81 11.18
C GLU A 194 12.66 13.31 11.46
N GLN A 195 13.19 12.81 12.58
CA GLN A 195 12.98 11.41 12.99
C GLN A 195 11.51 11.14 13.29
N HIS A 196 10.81 12.05 13.97
CA HIS A 196 9.36 11.95 14.18
C HIS A 196 8.60 11.97 12.85
N ARG A 197 8.98 12.85 11.92
CA ARG A 197 8.36 12.98 10.60
C ARG A 197 8.48 11.68 9.79
N CYS A 198 9.67 11.09 9.75
CA CYS A 198 9.96 9.92 8.91
C CYS A 198 9.60 8.57 9.55
N TYR A 199 9.29 8.53 10.84
CA TYR A 199 8.97 7.29 11.53
C TYR A 199 7.53 6.82 11.30
N TYR A 200 7.33 5.71 10.59
CA TYR A 200 6.02 5.12 10.30
C TYR A 200 5.89 3.76 11.00
N PRO A 201 5.26 3.71 12.20
CA PRO A 201 5.07 2.46 12.95
C PRO A 201 4.01 1.53 12.33
N THR A 202 3.17 2.08 11.46
CA THR A 202 2.08 1.41 10.76
C THR A 202 2.15 1.74 9.29
N SER A 203 1.50 0.92 8.46
CA SER A 203 1.37 1.16 7.02
C SER A 203 0.29 2.20 6.69
N SER A 204 -0.33 2.86 7.67
CA SER A 204 -1.24 3.99 7.43
C SER A 204 -0.46 5.26 7.08
N CYS A 205 -1.04 6.15 6.27
CA CYS A 205 -0.53 7.52 6.12
C CYS A 205 -0.72 8.33 7.42
N LYS A 206 0.15 9.31 7.67
CA LYS A 206 0.00 10.25 8.80
C LYS A 206 -0.82 11.45 8.38
N PHE A 207 -1.67 11.99 9.25
CA PHE A 207 -2.39 13.22 8.91
C PHE A 207 -1.46 14.41 8.63
N ALA A 208 -0.36 14.52 9.38
CA ALA A 208 0.51 15.71 9.36
C ALA A 208 1.42 15.84 8.14
N THR A 209 1.58 14.79 7.32
CA THR A 209 2.58 14.78 6.23
C THR A 209 2.06 15.35 4.91
N GLN A 210 0.75 15.48 4.76
CA GLN A 210 0.07 16.02 3.59
C GLN A 210 -1.15 16.81 4.03
N ASP A 211 -1.66 17.67 3.16
CA ASP A 211 -2.85 18.49 3.42
C ASP A 211 -4.09 17.92 2.72
N ILE A 212 -3.89 17.29 1.55
CA ILE A 212 -4.96 16.71 0.72
C ILE A 212 -4.54 15.33 0.24
N PHE A 213 -5.50 14.40 0.22
CA PHE A 213 -5.40 13.15 -0.54
C PHE A 213 -6.09 13.29 -1.90
N ALA A 214 -5.45 12.81 -2.96
CA ALA A 214 -6.05 12.65 -4.27
C ALA A 214 -6.11 11.16 -4.62
N VAL A 215 -7.29 10.55 -4.56
CA VAL A 215 -7.50 9.12 -4.83
C VAL A 215 -7.97 8.94 -6.26
N SER A 216 -7.17 8.27 -7.08
CA SER A 216 -7.57 7.89 -8.43
C SER A 216 -8.74 6.91 -8.40
N LEU A 217 -9.82 7.25 -9.10
CA LEU A 217 -11.03 6.44 -9.22
C LEU A 217 -11.02 5.53 -10.45
N PHE A 218 -9.91 5.47 -11.20
CA PHE A 218 -9.79 4.71 -12.44
C PHE A 218 -10.25 3.25 -12.31
N LEU A 219 -9.92 2.57 -11.20
CA LEU A 219 -10.34 1.19 -10.97
C LEU A 219 -11.87 1.03 -10.81
N ARG A 220 -12.57 2.11 -10.42
CA ARG A 220 -14.03 2.13 -10.26
C ARG A 220 -14.74 2.59 -11.53
N THR A 221 -14.19 3.58 -12.24
CA THR A 221 -14.91 4.27 -13.34
C THR A 221 -14.36 3.95 -14.73
N GLY A 222 -13.14 3.40 -14.83
CA GLY A 222 -12.43 3.21 -16.09
C GLY A 222 -11.88 4.51 -16.70
N ASN A 223 -12.07 5.67 -16.05
CA ASN A 223 -11.58 6.95 -16.53
C ASN A 223 -10.42 7.46 -15.67
N ILE A 224 -9.25 7.62 -16.29
CA ILE A 224 -8.00 8.01 -15.61
C ILE A 224 -8.02 9.46 -15.09
N ARG A 225 -9.01 10.26 -15.53
CA ARG A 225 -9.20 11.65 -15.09
C ARG A 225 -10.05 11.77 -13.83
N ASP A 226 -10.68 10.69 -13.39
CA ASP A 226 -11.56 10.70 -12.22
C ASP A 226 -10.75 10.55 -10.95
N PHE A 227 -10.93 11.51 -10.04
CA PHE A 227 -10.28 11.56 -8.73
C PHE A 227 -11.31 11.95 -7.68
N ALA A 228 -11.16 11.36 -6.50
CA ALA A 228 -11.78 11.84 -5.27
C ALA A 228 -10.74 12.57 -4.44
N PHE A 229 -11.09 13.71 -3.87
CA PHE A 229 -10.21 14.51 -3.04
C PHE A 229 -10.71 14.56 -1.60
N ALA A 230 -9.82 14.51 -0.62
CA ALA A 230 -10.19 14.61 0.80
C ALA A 230 -9.14 15.40 1.58
N ARG A 231 -9.57 16.09 2.63
CA ARG A 231 -8.66 16.80 3.52
C ARG A 231 -7.96 15.82 4.47
N SER A 232 -6.67 16.01 4.67
CA SER A 232 -5.87 15.20 5.59
C SER A 232 -5.97 15.70 7.03
N VAL A 233 -7.18 15.63 7.60
CA VAL A 233 -7.45 15.95 9.01
C VAL A 233 -8.34 14.88 9.65
N PRO A 234 -8.27 14.67 10.97
CA PRO A 234 -9.15 13.71 11.64
C PRO A 234 -10.62 14.17 11.68
N SER A 235 -11.55 13.27 11.34
CA SER A 235 -13.00 13.54 11.32
C SER A 235 -13.61 13.87 12.69
N ASP A 236 -12.94 13.50 13.77
CA ASP A 236 -13.32 13.82 15.15
C ASP A 236 -12.81 15.19 15.61
N ILE A 237 -11.94 15.84 14.84
CA ILE A 237 -11.42 17.20 15.12
C ILE A 237 -12.05 18.25 14.20
N GLN A 238 -12.14 17.95 12.90
CA GLN A 238 -12.68 18.89 11.92
C GLN A 238 -13.79 18.25 11.07
N PRO A 239 -14.82 19.03 10.72
CA PRO A 239 -15.77 18.63 9.69
C PRO A 239 -15.01 18.24 8.41
N HIS A 240 -15.55 17.28 7.66
CA HIS A 240 -14.97 16.81 6.39
C HIS A 240 -13.62 16.07 6.52
N GLY A 241 -13.19 15.74 7.74
CA GLY A 241 -12.00 14.92 7.97
C GLY A 241 -12.20 13.42 7.69
N LEU A 242 -11.10 12.68 7.76
CA LEU A 242 -11.05 11.22 7.57
C LEU A 242 -10.92 10.49 8.92
N PRO A 243 -11.40 9.24 9.01
CA PRO A 243 -11.32 8.46 10.25
C PRO A 243 -9.86 8.12 10.60
N ARG A 244 -9.55 8.11 11.90
CA ARG A 244 -8.24 7.70 12.42
C ARG A 244 -8.02 6.18 12.34
N ALA A 245 -6.76 5.76 12.31
CA ALA A 245 -6.39 4.39 12.58
C ALA A 245 -6.55 4.09 14.09
N SER A 246 -7.20 2.97 14.43
CA SER A 246 -7.64 2.67 15.81
C SER A 246 -6.53 2.76 16.86
N ASN A 247 -5.34 2.23 16.55
CA ASN A 247 -4.21 2.19 17.49
C ASN A 247 -3.16 3.30 17.25
N TYR A 248 -3.40 4.18 16.27
CA TYR A 248 -2.46 5.19 15.82
C TYR A 248 -3.22 6.49 15.50
N PRO A 249 -3.59 7.28 16.52
CA PRO A 249 -4.49 8.43 16.37
C PRO A 249 -3.93 9.56 15.49
N GLU A 250 -2.62 9.59 15.26
CA GLU A 250 -1.92 10.50 14.35
C GLU A 250 -1.94 10.02 12.88
N HIS A 251 -2.50 8.84 12.62
CA HIS A 251 -2.59 8.22 11.31
C HIS A 251 -4.03 8.06 10.83
N VAL A 252 -4.22 8.11 9.52
CA VAL A 252 -5.51 7.87 8.87
C VAL A 252 -5.80 6.36 8.80
N ASN A 253 -7.09 5.98 8.85
CA ASN A 253 -7.50 4.62 8.52
C ASN A 253 -7.00 4.27 7.10
N GLN A 254 -6.54 3.04 6.89
CA GLN A 254 -5.96 2.62 5.61
C GLN A 254 -7.01 2.49 4.50
N ASN A 255 -8.21 2.06 4.88
CA ASN A 255 -9.27 1.71 3.96
C ASN A 255 -10.59 2.44 4.31
N PRO A 256 -10.61 3.78 4.36
CA PRO A 256 -11.85 4.51 4.59
C PRO A 256 -12.77 4.34 3.37
N LEU A 257 -14.08 4.36 3.60
CA LEU A 257 -15.06 4.44 2.53
C LEU A 257 -14.76 5.69 1.69
N CYS A 258 -14.72 5.55 0.37
CA CYS A 258 -14.42 6.63 -0.57
C CYS A 258 -15.67 6.88 -1.41
N ALA A 259 -16.59 7.69 -0.90
CA ALA A 259 -17.84 8.04 -1.56
C ALA A 259 -17.88 9.54 -1.86
N VAL A 260 -17.63 9.92 -3.11
CA VAL A 260 -17.65 11.33 -3.54
C VAL A 260 -19.01 11.95 -3.21
N GLY A 261 -19.01 13.09 -2.51
CA GLY A 261 -20.19 13.81 -2.05
C GLY A 261 -20.70 13.40 -0.67
N ASP A 262 -20.01 12.49 0.06
CA ASP A 262 -20.37 12.10 1.43
C ASP A 262 -19.99 13.13 2.50
N GLY A 263 -19.37 14.24 2.08
CA GLY A 263 -18.86 15.28 2.96
C GLY A 263 -17.42 15.06 3.41
N ALA A 264 -16.81 13.88 3.25
CA ALA A 264 -15.38 13.69 3.45
C ALA A 264 -14.62 13.68 2.10
N TRP A 265 -15.26 13.19 1.04
CA TRP A 265 -14.69 13.10 -0.30
C TRP A 265 -15.40 14.03 -1.29
N PHE A 266 -14.61 14.73 -2.09
CA PHE A 266 -15.04 15.75 -3.04
C PHE A 266 -14.61 15.39 -4.46
N ASN A 267 -15.30 15.94 -5.45
CA ASN A 267 -15.06 15.62 -6.86
C ASN A 267 -13.92 16.44 -7.46
N THR A 268 -13.66 17.62 -6.90
CA THR A 268 -12.63 18.55 -7.35
C THR A 268 -11.71 18.94 -6.21
N ILE A 269 -10.49 19.36 -6.55
CA ILE A 269 -9.55 19.86 -5.57
C ILE A 269 -10.00 21.22 -5.01
N ASP A 270 -10.68 22.05 -5.81
CA ASP A 270 -11.19 23.36 -5.40
C ASP A 270 -12.17 23.24 -4.22
N GLU A 271 -13.06 22.24 -4.26
CA GLU A 271 -14.01 21.97 -3.18
C GLU A 271 -13.33 21.71 -1.82
N VAL A 272 -12.11 21.16 -1.81
CA VAL A 272 -11.35 20.87 -0.58
C VAL A 272 -10.32 21.94 -0.25
N TRP A 273 -9.97 22.78 -1.22
CA TRP A 273 -8.92 23.79 -1.10
C TRP A 273 -9.24 24.85 -0.05
N ASP A 274 -10.52 25.26 -0.04
CA ASP A 274 -11.06 26.36 0.75
C ASP A 274 -11.82 25.90 2.00
N LEU A 275 -11.87 24.60 2.28
CA LEU A 275 -12.51 24.10 3.51
C LEU A 275 -11.71 24.58 4.73
N ALA A 276 -12.38 25.35 5.59
CA ALA A 276 -11.85 25.91 6.83
C ALA A 276 -11.41 24.82 7.81
#